data_AF-A0A8J4DS43-F1
#
_entry.id   AF-A0A8J4DS43-F1
#
_cell.length_a   1.000
_cell.length_b   1.000
_cell.length_c   1.000
_cell.angle_alpha   90.00
_cell.angle_beta   90.00
_cell.angle_gamma   90.00
#
_symmetry.space_group_name_H-M   'P 1'
#
loop_
_entity.id
_entity.type
_entity.pdbx_description
1 polymer ?
#
loop_
_entity_poly.entity_id
_entity_poly.type
_entity_poly.pdbx_seq_one_letter_code
_entity_poly.pdbx_strand_id
1 'polypeptide(L)'
;MSGNALGDARQRLAAKQTALAAALVAGAPTPDGFDERRVAIARSALLNKRAGEVAHTWPALAASLGPQWRTIFRGWAAGRPPRGSLRDGFDLARELAVTRRLPEAAVAELAEREGHFYYDGIRPPRHRRWTPSFVRTPLGRLRVQLMSRAMPASAASDEVPGTK
;
A
#
# COMPACT_ATOMS: atom_id res chain seq x y z
N MET A 1 -46.33 -23.88 -3.18
CA MET A 1 -45.09 -24.29 -3.91
C MET A 1 -44.31 -23.11 -4.51
N SER A 2 -44.83 -21.87 -4.57
CA SER A 2 -44.16 -20.72 -5.21
C SER A 2 -43.01 -20.07 -4.40
N GLY A 3 -42.91 -20.31 -3.09
CA GLY A 3 -41.87 -19.70 -2.24
C GLY A 3 -40.45 -20.20 -2.50
N ASN A 4 -40.29 -21.44 -2.99
CA ASN A 4 -38.98 -22.04 -3.26
C ASN A 4 -38.33 -21.48 -4.54
N ALA A 5 -39.13 -21.26 -5.59
CA ALA A 5 -38.63 -20.79 -6.89
C ALA A 5 -38.03 -19.36 -6.83
N LEU A 6 -38.62 -18.47 -6.03
CA LEU A 6 -38.09 -17.13 -5.78
C LEU A 6 -36.79 -17.19 -4.97
N GLY A 7 -36.71 -18.09 -3.99
CA GLY A 7 -35.49 -18.38 -3.24
C GLY A 7 -34.36 -18.86 -4.14
N ASP A 8 -34.64 -19.84 -4.99
CA ASP A 8 -33.68 -20.38 -5.95
C ASP A 8 -33.21 -19.33 -6.97
N ALA A 9 -34.12 -18.48 -7.45
CA ALA A 9 -33.78 -17.38 -8.36
C ALA A 9 -32.85 -16.35 -7.69
N ARG A 10 -33.13 -15.99 -6.43
CA ARG A 10 -32.30 -15.05 -5.66
C ARG A 10 -30.90 -15.63 -5.40
N GLN A 11 -30.81 -16.92 -5.06
CA GLN A 11 -29.52 -17.61 -4.85
C GLN A 11 -28.69 -17.64 -6.13
N ARG A 12 -29.29 -17.94 -7.29
CA ARG A 12 -28.59 -17.91 -8.58
C ARG A 12 -28.05 -16.52 -8.92
N LEU A 13 -28.83 -15.47 -8.66
CA LEU A 13 -28.37 -14.08 -8.87
C LEU A 13 -27.18 -13.73 -7.97
N ALA A 14 -27.28 -14.04 -6.68
CA ALA A 14 -26.21 -13.80 -5.72
C ALA A 14 -24.92 -14.51 -6.13
N ALA A 15 -25.02 -15.79 -6.55
CA ALA A 15 -23.88 -16.54 -7.05
C ALA A 15 -23.21 -15.88 -8.27
N LYS A 16 -24.01 -15.40 -9.25
CA LYS A 16 -23.48 -14.66 -10.41
C LYS A 16 -22.83 -13.34 -10.02
N GLN A 17 -23.39 -12.60 -9.06
CA GLN A 17 -22.80 -11.34 -8.56
C GLN A 17 -21.47 -11.60 -7.85
N THR A 18 -21.39 -12.65 -7.02
CA THR A 18 -20.14 -13.06 -6.38
C THR A 18 -19.10 -13.46 -7.42
N ALA A 19 -19.48 -14.24 -8.43
CA ALA A 19 -18.58 -14.64 -9.51
C ALA A 19 -18.08 -13.42 -10.31
N LEU A 20 -18.93 -12.45 -10.60
CA LEU A 20 -18.54 -11.21 -11.26
C LEU A 20 -17.59 -10.38 -10.39
N ALA A 21 -17.87 -10.25 -9.09
CA ALA A 21 -16.99 -9.55 -8.16
C ALA A 21 -15.61 -10.23 -8.09
N ALA A 22 -15.56 -11.57 -8.04
CA ALA A 22 -14.32 -12.32 -8.10
C ALA A 22 -13.57 -12.10 -9.43
N ALA A 23 -14.28 -12.06 -10.55
CA ALA A 23 -13.69 -11.79 -11.86
C ALA A 23 -13.07 -10.38 -11.92
N LEU A 24 -13.74 -9.38 -11.35
CA LEU A 24 -13.28 -7.99 -11.37
C LEU A 24 -12.12 -7.74 -10.41
N VAL A 25 -12.14 -8.34 -9.22
CA VAL A 25 -11.25 -7.98 -8.10
C VAL A 25 -10.12 -8.98 -7.89
N ALA A 26 -10.39 -10.27 -8.09
CA ALA A 26 -9.44 -11.36 -7.89
C ALA A 26 -8.91 -11.97 -9.20
N GLY A 27 -9.40 -11.50 -10.36
CA GLY A 27 -8.98 -12.00 -11.66
C GLY A 27 -9.55 -13.37 -12.03
N ALA A 28 -10.64 -13.80 -11.39
CA ALA A 28 -11.34 -15.04 -11.78
C ALA A 28 -11.86 -14.98 -13.24
N PRO A 29 -12.20 -16.12 -13.85
CA PRO A 29 -12.82 -16.15 -15.17
C PRO A 29 -14.11 -15.32 -15.22
N THR A 30 -14.42 -14.77 -16.40
CA THR A 30 -15.68 -14.05 -16.63
C THR A 30 -16.85 -15.03 -16.51
N PRO A 31 -17.88 -14.75 -15.70
CA PRO A 31 -19.04 -15.63 -15.58
C PRO A 31 -19.88 -15.64 -16.87
N ASP A 32 -20.56 -16.75 -17.15
CA ASP A 32 -21.41 -16.89 -18.34
C ASP A 32 -22.49 -15.80 -18.43
N GLY A 33 -22.63 -15.26 -19.63
CA GLY A 33 -23.58 -14.18 -19.94
C GLY A 33 -23.05 -12.77 -19.67
N PHE A 34 -21.81 -12.63 -19.20
CA PHE A 34 -21.12 -11.34 -19.16
C PHE A 34 -20.17 -11.19 -20.35
N ASP A 35 -20.12 -9.96 -20.87
CA ASP A 35 -19.19 -9.59 -21.94
C ASP A 35 -17.76 -9.53 -21.38
N GLU A 36 -16.90 -10.45 -21.84
CA GLU A 36 -15.51 -10.56 -21.42
C GLU A 36 -14.71 -9.27 -21.62
N ARG A 37 -14.95 -8.57 -22.73
CA ARG A 37 -14.26 -7.32 -23.05
C ARG A 37 -14.64 -6.22 -22.06
N ARG A 38 -15.94 -6.10 -21.73
CA ARG A 38 -16.42 -5.13 -20.72
C ARG A 38 -15.86 -5.44 -19.33
N VAL A 39 -15.81 -6.71 -18.94
CA VAL A 39 -15.21 -7.13 -17.67
C VAL A 39 -13.71 -6.82 -17.64
N ALA A 40 -12.98 -7.04 -18.74
CA ALA A 40 -11.55 -6.70 -18.84
C ALA A 40 -11.28 -5.18 -18.74
N ILE A 41 -12.14 -4.36 -19.35
CA ILE A 41 -12.07 -2.89 -19.23
C ILE A 41 -12.30 -2.47 -17.77
N ALA A 42 -13.35 -2.99 -17.13
CA ALA A 42 -13.67 -2.68 -15.74
C ALA A 42 -12.55 -3.11 -14.79
N ARG A 43 -11.98 -4.33 -14.96
CA ARG A 43 -10.81 -4.80 -14.22
C ARG A 43 -9.62 -3.84 -14.39
N SER A 44 -9.35 -3.38 -15.60
CA SER A 44 -8.27 -2.43 -15.87
C SER A 44 -8.50 -1.08 -15.18
N ALA A 45 -9.73 -0.57 -15.15
CA ALA A 45 -10.10 0.64 -14.44
C ALA A 45 -9.91 0.50 -12.91
N LEU A 46 -10.28 -0.64 -12.33
CA LEU A 46 -10.07 -0.93 -10.91
C LEU A 46 -8.59 -1.01 -10.55
N LEU A 47 -7.78 -1.70 -11.36
CA LEU A 47 -6.33 -1.76 -11.15
C LEU A 47 -5.68 -0.37 -11.25
N ASN A 48 -6.17 0.47 -12.18
CA ASN A 48 -5.75 1.86 -12.32
C ASN A 48 -6.08 2.70 -11.08
N LYS A 49 -7.28 2.53 -10.51
CA LYS A 49 -7.67 3.20 -9.26
C LYS A 49 -6.77 2.77 -8.11
N ARG A 50 -6.58 1.46 -7.94
CA ARG A 50 -5.72 0.89 -6.90
C ARG A 50 -4.28 1.38 -7.01
N ALA A 51 -3.74 1.48 -8.22
CA ALA A 51 -2.41 2.05 -8.47
C ALA A 51 -2.30 3.50 -7.99
N GLY A 52 -3.36 4.30 -8.15
CA GLY A 52 -3.43 5.67 -7.63
C GLY A 52 -3.47 5.72 -6.10
N GLU A 53 -4.30 4.90 -5.48
CA GLU A 53 -4.41 4.81 -4.01
C GLU A 53 -3.08 4.36 -3.36
N VAL A 54 -2.40 3.40 -3.98
CA VAL A 54 -1.06 2.97 -3.53
C VAL A 54 -0.03 4.05 -3.76
N ALA A 55 -0.03 4.76 -4.90
CA ALA A 55 0.91 5.86 -5.12
C ALA A 55 0.74 6.99 -4.10
N HIS A 56 -0.50 7.31 -3.74
CA HIS A 56 -0.76 8.27 -2.67
C HIS A 56 -0.24 7.77 -1.31
N THR A 57 -0.40 6.47 -1.06
CA THR A 57 0.06 5.85 0.18
C THR A 57 1.57 5.62 0.20
N TRP A 58 2.24 5.47 -0.94
CA TRP A 58 3.67 5.15 -1.12
C TRP A 58 4.30 6.09 -2.17
N PRO A 59 4.42 7.39 -1.87
CA PRO A 59 4.77 8.39 -2.87
C PRO A 59 6.20 8.27 -3.40
N ALA A 60 7.19 7.93 -2.57
CA ALA A 60 8.57 7.83 -3.04
C ALA A 60 8.76 6.59 -3.93
N LEU A 61 8.14 5.47 -3.58
CA LEU A 61 8.07 4.27 -4.42
C LEU A 61 7.48 4.61 -5.80
N ALA A 62 6.31 5.23 -5.84
CA ALA A 62 5.64 5.55 -7.10
C ALA A 62 6.43 6.58 -7.93
N ALA A 63 6.94 7.64 -7.30
CA ALA A 63 7.74 8.65 -7.98
C ALA A 63 9.04 8.06 -8.56
N SER A 64 9.70 7.16 -7.83
CA SER A 64 10.96 6.55 -8.27
C SER A 64 10.82 5.63 -9.49
N LEU A 65 9.64 5.01 -9.66
CA LEU A 65 9.31 4.21 -10.84
C LEU A 65 8.77 5.07 -12.00
N GLY A 66 8.40 6.31 -11.71
CA GLY A 66 8.02 7.32 -12.69
C GLY A 66 6.92 6.84 -13.65
N PRO A 67 7.08 7.06 -14.98
CA PRO A 67 6.09 6.64 -15.97
C PRO A 67 5.76 5.13 -15.96
N GLN A 68 6.68 4.30 -15.46
CA GLN A 68 6.49 2.84 -15.41
C GLN A 68 5.62 2.39 -14.24
N TRP A 69 5.36 3.27 -13.25
CA TRP A 69 4.60 2.95 -12.03
C TRP A 69 3.33 2.17 -12.32
N ARG A 70 2.47 2.69 -13.20
CA ARG A 70 1.17 2.09 -13.49
C ARG A 70 1.31 0.74 -14.16
N THR A 71 2.28 0.57 -15.06
CA THR A 71 2.52 -0.69 -15.76
C THR A 71 3.02 -1.76 -14.80
N ILE A 72 4.03 -1.42 -13.99
CA ILE A 72 4.62 -2.33 -12.99
C ILE A 72 3.57 -2.73 -11.95
N PHE A 73 2.85 -1.75 -11.38
CA PHE A 73 1.83 -2.01 -10.38
C PHE A 73 0.71 -2.88 -10.93
N ARG A 74 0.18 -2.58 -12.13
CA ARG A 74 -0.89 -3.38 -12.76
C ARG A 74 -0.45 -4.80 -13.05
N GLY A 75 0.77 -4.99 -13.55
CA GLY A 75 1.34 -6.31 -13.81
C GLY A 75 1.46 -7.13 -12.52
N TRP A 76 1.98 -6.51 -11.46
CA TRP A 76 2.09 -7.13 -10.14
C TRP A 76 0.72 -7.46 -9.52
N ALA A 77 -0.24 -6.53 -9.62
CA ALA A 77 -1.56 -6.64 -9.00
C ALA A 77 -2.55 -7.53 -9.78
N ALA A 78 -2.24 -7.89 -11.03
CA ALA A 78 -3.10 -8.74 -11.84
C ALA A 78 -3.33 -10.10 -11.15
N GLY A 79 -4.60 -10.48 -10.96
CA GLY A 79 -4.98 -11.72 -10.26
C GLY A 79 -4.78 -11.69 -8.74
N ARG A 80 -4.32 -10.58 -8.15
CA ARG A 80 -4.14 -10.44 -6.71
C ARG A 80 -5.29 -9.61 -6.11
N PRO A 81 -6.13 -10.17 -5.23
CA PRO A 81 -7.12 -9.39 -4.50
C PRO A 81 -6.47 -8.21 -3.75
N PRO A 82 -7.12 -7.03 -3.70
CA PRO A 82 -6.60 -5.89 -2.96
C PRO A 82 -6.60 -6.19 -1.47
N ARG A 83 -5.54 -5.77 -0.78
CA ARG A 83 -5.39 -5.96 0.68
C ARG A 83 -5.24 -4.63 1.42
N GLY A 84 -5.47 -3.53 0.72
CA GLY A 84 -5.30 -2.15 1.20
C GLY A 84 -3.96 -1.55 0.76
N SER A 85 -3.96 -0.24 0.54
CA SER A 85 -2.85 0.45 -0.13
C SER A 85 -1.52 0.36 0.60
N LEU A 86 -1.53 0.38 1.94
CA LEU A 86 -0.33 0.23 2.75
C LEU A 86 0.31 -1.16 2.54
N ARG A 87 -0.52 -2.20 2.59
CA ARG A 87 -0.10 -3.60 2.44
C ARG A 87 0.39 -3.89 1.02
N ASP A 88 -0.35 -3.42 0.03
CA ASP A 88 0.01 -3.60 -1.37
C ASP A 88 1.36 -2.96 -1.71
N GLY A 89 1.63 -1.74 -1.19
CA GLY A 89 2.93 -1.11 -1.39
C GLY A 89 4.07 -1.83 -0.67
N PHE A 90 3.85 -2.38 0.53
CA PHE A 90 4.86 -3.22 1.21
C PHE A 90 5.21 -4.45 0.38
N ASP A 91 4.18 -5.19 -0.07
CA ASP A 91 4.38 -6.44 -0.82
C ASP A 91 5.10 -6.15 -2.15
N LEU A 92 4.71 -5.11 -2.89
CA LEU A 92 5.37 -4.69 -4.12
C LEU A 92 6.82 -4.24 -3.88
N ALA A 93 7.06 -3.37 -2.89
CA ALA A 93 8.39 -2.85 -2.60
C ALA A 93 9.37 -3.98 -2.21
N ARG A 94 8.91 -4.94 -1.39
CA ARG A 94 9.70 -6.13 -1.03
C ARG A 94 9.98 -7.03 -2.22
N GLU A 95 8.99 -7.27 -3.08
CA GLU A 95 9.17 -8.08 -4.30
C GLU A 95 10.20 -7.42 -5.25
N LEU A 96 10.14 -6.09 -5.41
CA LEU A 96 11.14 -5.33 -6.16
C LEU A 96 12.52 -5.35 -5.49
N ALA A 97 12.61 -5.31 -4.16
CA ALA A 97 13.88 -5.39 -3.45
C ALA A 97 14.56 -6.76 -3.65
N VAL A 98 13.80 -7.85 -3.50
CA VAL A 98 14.30 -9.22 -3.72
C VAL A 98 14.80 -9.40 -5.14
N THR A 99 14.09 -8.83 -6.12
CA THR A 99 14.48 -8.89 -7.54
C THR A 99 15.53 -7.85 -7.93
N ARG A 100 16.05 -7.06 -6.98
CA ARG A 100 17.02 -5.96 -7.20
C ARG A 100 16.57 -4.91 -8.22
N ARG A 101 15.27 -4.65 -8.25
CA ARG A 101 14.61 -3.65 -9.11
C ARG A 101 14.04 -2.48 -8.33
N LEU A 102 14.21 -2.43 -7.00
CA LEU A 102 13.75 -1.34 -6.16
C LEU A 102 14.71 -0.14 -6.28
N PRO A 103 14.24 1.04 -6.74
CA PRO A 103 15.08 2.23 -6.80
C PRO A 103 15.48 2.73 -5.40
N GLU A 104 16.61 3.42 -5.29
CA GLU A 104 17.18 3.88 -4.02
C GLU A 104 16.22 4.74 -3.19
N ALA A 105 15.51 5.70 -3.81
CA ALA A 105 14.52 6.52 -3.12
C ALA A 105 13.39 5.68 -2.49
N ALA A 106 13.03 4.55 -3.11
CA ALA A 106 12.02 3.64 -2.58
C ALA A 106 12.57 2.71 -1.49
N VAL A 107 13.88 2.45 -1.47
CA VAL A 107 14.55 1.71 -0.38
C VAL A 107 14.42 2.49 0.92
N ALA A 108 14.64 3.81 0.89
CA ALA A 108 14.51 4.67 2.07
C ALA A 108 13.08 4.66 2.63
N GLU A 109 12.07 4.81 1.78
CA GLU A 109 10.66 4.75 2.20
C GLU A 109 10.28 3.37 2.77
N LEU A 110 10.75 2.28 2.15
CA LEU A 110 10.51 0.93 2.66
C LEU A 110 11.14 0.76 4.06
N ALA A 111 12.39 1.18 4.24
CA ALA A 111 13.10 1.08 5.51
C ALA A 111 12.42 1.90 6.61
N GLU A 112 11.99 3.14 6.31
CA GLU A 112 11.24 3.98 7.25
C GLU A 112 9.97 3.26 7.72
N ARG A 113 9.19 2.70 6.78
CA ARG A 113 7.94 2.01 7.11
C ARG A 113 8.17 0.71 7.86
N GLU A 114 9.23 -0.05 7.60
CA GLU A 114 9.57 -1.24 8.38
C GLU A 114 10.05 -0.90 9.80
N GLY A 115 10.60 0.31 9.99
CA GLY A 115 10.88 0.90 11.30
C GLY A 115 9.62 1.32 12.06
N HIS A 116 8.58 1.78 11.37
CA HIS A 116 7.31 2.20 11.98
C HIS A 116 6.27 1.08 12.13
N PHE A 117 6.29 0.08 11.26
CA PHE A 117 5.30 -1.00 11.23
C PHE A 117 5.95 -2.38 11.35
N TYR A 118 5.27 -3.28 12.05
CA TYR A 118 5.51 -4.71 11.93
C TYR A 118 4.52 -5.29 10.93
N TYR A 119 5.04 -5.89 9.86
CA TYR A 119 4.23 -6.50 8.82
C TYR A 119 4.86 -7.82 8.34
N ASP A 120 4.17 -8.93 8.60
CA ASP A 120 4.61 -10.30 8.37
C ASP A 120 4.22 -10.86 6.99
N GLY A 121 3.60 -10.04 6.12
CA GLY A 121 3.13 -10.49 4.81
C GLY A 121 1.72 -11.11 4.84
N ILE A 122 1.16 -11.41 6.02
CA ILE A 122 -0.12 -12.11 6.17
C ILE A 122 -1.17 -11.22 6.86
N ARG A 123 -0.82 -10.65 8.02
CA ARG A 123 -1.70 -9.84 8.84
C ARG A 123 -1.60 -8.36 8.48
N PRO A 124 -2.63 -7.54 8.74
CA PRO A 124 -2.54 -6.09 8.54
C PRO A 124 -1.31 -5.50 9.26
N PRO A 125 -0.57 -4.56 8.62
CA PRO A 125 0.54 -3.87 9.27
C PRO A 125 0.11 -3.23 10.58
N ARG A 126 0.81 -3.55 11.67
CA ARG A 126 0.57 -2.95 12.99
C ARG A 126 1.67 -1.98 13.32
N HIS A 127 1.34 -0.82 13.88
CA HIS A 127 2.35 0.12 14.33
C HIS A 127 3.25 -0.57 15.36
N ARG A 128 4.57 -0.45 15.21
CA ARG A 128 5.50 -0.85 16.25
C ARG A 128 5.23 0.06 17.44
N ARG A 129 4.95 -0.53 18.61
CA ARG A 129 4.98 0.24 19.86
C ARG A 129 6.42 0.67 20.03
N TRP A 130 6.65 1.98 20.07
CA TRP A 130 7.97 2.55 20.20
C TRP A 130 8.58 2.08 21.52
N THR A 131 9.47 1.08 21.46
CA THR A 131 10.36 0.80 22.57
C THR A 131 11.56 1.72 22.37
N PRO A 132 11.75 2.76 23.21
CA PRO A 132 12.97 3.56 23.14
C PRO A 132 14.16 2.59 23.22
N SER A 133 14.99 2.59 22.18
CA SER A 133 16.25 1.87 22.22
C SER A 133 17.19 2.70 23.10
N PHE A 134 17.45 2.22 24.30
CA PHE A 134 18.47 2.79 25.17
C PHE A 134 19.81 2.17 24.78
N VAL A 135 20.78 3.00 24.39
CA VAL A 135 22.16 2.56 24.28
C VAL A 135 22.82 2.81 25.62
N ARG A 136 23.38 1.77 26.24
CA ARG A 136 24.17 1.89 27.47
C ARG A 136 25.58 2.29 27.06
N THR A 137 25.95 3.55 27.27
CA THR A 137 27.34 4.00 27.12
C THR A 137 28.06 3.87 28.47
N PRO A 138 29.39 3.78 28.49
CA PRO A 138 30.16 3.66 29.74
C PRO A 138 30.00 4.85 30.71
N LEU A 139 29.37 5.96 30.29
CA LEU A 139 29.09 7.15 31.11
C LEU A 139 27.60 7.29 31.50
N GLY A 140 26.72 6.34 31.17
CA GLY A 140 25.30 6.37 31.55
C GLY A 140 24.34 5.96 30.43
N ARG A 141 23.02 5.87 30.72
CA ARG A 141 22.01 5.59 29.70
C ARG A 141 21.77 6.83 28.85
N LEU A 142 22.19 6.80 27.60
CA LEU A 142 21.79 7.82 26.61
C LEU A 142 20.55 7.35 25.85
N ARG A 143 19.59 8.27 25.72
CA ARG A 143 18.39 8.09 24.90
C ARG A 143 18.79 8.32 23.44
N VAL A 144 18.89 7.27 22.63
CA VAL A 144 19.10 7.45 21.18
C VAL A 144 17.73 7.70 20.57
N GLN A 145 17.43 8.98 20.35
CA GLN A 145 16.25 9.40 19.61
C GLN A 145 16.68 9.64 18.17
N LEU A 146 16.46 8.66 17.29
CA LEU A 146 16.64 8.87 15.85
C LEU A 146 15.47 9.76 15.39
N MET A 147 15.66 11.08 15.46
CA MET A 147 14.69 12.06 14.97
C MET A 147 14.88 12.23 13.46
N SER A 148 14.18 11.46 12.65
CA SER A 148 13.83 11.87 11.30
C SER A 148 12.58 12.74 11.39
N ARG A 149 12.76 14.04 11.65
CA ARG A 149 11.70 15.04 11.45
C ARG A 149 12.31 16.28 10.80
N ALA A 150 12.00 16.44 9.51
CA ALA A 150 12.18 17.67 8.77
C ALA A 150 11.46 18.83 9.49
N MET A 151 12.14 19.95 9.62
CA MET A 151 11.65 21.19 10.21
C MET A 151 11.29 22.15 9.07
N PRO A 152 10.07 22.71 9.00
CA PRO A 152 9.84 23.90 8.18
C PRO A 152 10.41 25.12 8.89
N ALA A 153 11.13 25.94 8.14
CA ALA A 153 11.58 27.26 8.55
C ALA A 153 10.37 28.15 8.89
N SER A 154 10.39 28.78 10.07
CA SER A 154 9.64 30.01 10.30
C SER A 154 10.20 30.78 11.51
N ALA A 155 10.67 31.98 11.19
CA ALA A 155 10.80 33.21 11.97
C ALA A 155 10.80 33.15 13.51
N ALA A 156 11.86 33.72 14.08
CA ALA A 156 11.73 34.64 15.21
C ALA A 156 12.86 35.68 15.13
N SER A 157 12.45 36.94 14.96
CA SER A 157 13.09 38.12 15.57
C SER A 157 13.54 37.77 17.00
N ASP A 158 14.62 38.28 17.55
CA ASP A 158 14.75 39.67 18.00
C ASP A 158 16.11 39.86 18.67
N GLU A 159 16.46 41.13 18.77
CA GLU A 159 17.31 41.74 19.80
C GLU A 159 18.75 41.25 20.02
N VAL A 160 19.67 42.15 19.68
CA VAL A 160 21.04 42.23 20.20
C VAL A 160 21.02 43.15 21.43
N PRO A 161 21.35 42.69 22.65
CA PRO A 161 21.78 43.57 23.73
C PRO A 161 23.32 43.74 23.65
N GLY A 162 23.77 44.97 23.91
CA GLY A 162 25.08 45.46 23.51
C GLY A 162 26.22 45.30 24.52
N THR A 163 26.95 46.40 24.67
CA THR A 163 28.23 46.64 25.36
C THR A 163 29.44 46.37 24.45
N LYS A 164 30.37 47.31 24.22
CA LYS A 164 30.86 48.43 25.03
C LYS A 164 31.42 49.53 24.12
#